data_AF-A0A2E8GT92-F1
#
_entry.id   AF-A0A2E8GT92-F1
#
_cell.length_a   1.000
_cell.length_b   1.000
_cell.length_c   1.000
_cell.angle_alpha   90.00
_cell.angle_beta   90.00
_cell.angle_gamma   90.00
#
_symmetry.space_group_name_H-M   'P 1'
#
loop_
_entity.id
_entity.type
_entity.pdbx_description
1 polymer ?
#
loop_
_entity_poly.entity_id
_entity_poly.type
_entity_poly.pdbx_seq_one_letter_code
_entity_poly.pdbx_strand_id
1 'polypeptide(L)'
;MWQHFKKVILAGLFAIAPIALTYWILKITFESLDNFTSPFLRKVNIDIPGLGLLLTLLLIYTLGLFVTNVLGKKLFSWGERILTNIPIVKSIYSTIRQITRTFSGTANQNFQGVVYLEYPRKKLWTLAFVTGTSVNEQKLEFYHLFVPTTPNPTSGIFIMIPKEDTLPAEMTVEEALKTVISGGMLAPGNHKIS
;
A
#
# COMPACT_ATOMS: atom_id res chain seq x y z
N MET A 1 31.32 -5.56 26.89
CA MET A 1 30.76 -4.28 27.39
C MET A 1 30.36 -3.33 26.25
N TRP A 2 31.27 -2.96 25.35
CA TRP A 2 31.01 -2.08 24.19
C TRP A 2 29.88 -2.56 23.25
N GLN A 3 29.83 -3.86 22.97
CA GLN A 3 28.78 -4.45 22.12
C GLN A 3 27.38 -4.40 22.77
N HIS A 4 27.33 -4.51 24.10
CA HIS A 4 26.07 -4.39 24.85
C HIS A 4 25.56 -2.95 24.81
N PHE A 5 26.45 -1.99 25.06
CA PHE A 5 26.13 -0.55 25.00
C PHE A 5 25.62 -0.12 23.61
N LYS A 6 26.30 -0.53 22.54
CA LYS A 6 25.85 -0.28 21.15
C LYS A 6 24.47 -0.86 20.87
N LYS A 7 24.23 -2.12 21.27
CA LYS A 7 22.93 -2.78 21.06
C LYS A 7 21.79 -2.04 21.77
N VAL A 8 22.03 -1.58 23.01
CA VAL A 8 21.02 -0.87 23.80
C VAL A 8 20.73 0.53 23.23
N ILE A 9 21.76 1.29 22.84
CA ILE A 9 21.57 2.60 22.18
C ILE A 9 20.85 2.44 20.85
N LEU A 10 21.25 1.47 20.02
CA LEU A 10 20.59 1.21 18.73
C LEU A 10 19.13 0.80 18.95
N ALA A 11 18.83 -0.06 19.93
CA ALA A 11 17.46 -0.43 20.26
C ALA A 11 16.63 0.80 20.70
N GLY A 12 17.17 1.68 21.54
CA GLY A 12 16.51 2.93 21.93
C GLY A 12 16.29 3.88 20.75
N LEU A 13 17.29 4.03 19.87
CA LEU A 13 17.18 4.83 18.65
C LEU A 13 16.11 4.29 17.72
N PHE A 14 16.09 2.97 17.46
CA PHE A 14 15.08 2.32 16.64
C PHE A 14 13.68 2.37 17.25
N ALA A 15 13.56 2.38 18.58
CA ALA A 15 12.28 2.54 19.26
C ALA A 15 11.72 3.97 19.13
N ILE A 16 12.58 4.99 19.20
CA ILE A 16 12.18 6.39 19.11
C ILE A 16 12.00 6.84 17.65
N ALA A 17 12.73 6.22 16.70
CA ALA A 17 12.74 6.62 15.30
C ALA A 17 11.33 6.72 14.67
N PRO A 18 10.39 5.76 14.85
CA PRO A 18 9.04 5.87 14.30
C PRO A 18 8.26 7.06 14.88
N ILE A 19 8.41 7.33 16.18
CA ILE A 19 7.72 8.43 16.88
C ILE A 19 8.28 9.77 16.40
N ALA A 20 9.60 9.90 16.38
CA ALA A 20 10.28 11.11 15.89
C ALA A 20 9.96 11.37 14.41
N LEU A 21 9.94 10.33 13.58
CA LEU A 21 9.57 10.43 12.17
C LEU A 21 8.11 10.87 12.00
N THR A 22 7.19 10.30 12.78
CA THR A 22 5.77 10.70 12.76
C THR A 22 5.61 12.16 13.15
N TYR A 23 6.25 12.59 14.25
CA TYR A 23 6.25 13.99 14.68
C TYR A 23 6.84 14.92 13.62
N TRP A 24 7.95 14.54 13.00
CA TRP A 24 8.60 15.32 11.93
C TRP A 24 7.69 15.47 10.70
N ILE A 25 7.02 14.39 10.27
CA ILE A 25 6.05 14.40 9.16
C ILE A 25 4.85 15.29 9.50
N LEU A 26 4.30 15.19 10.71
CA LEU A 26 3.19 16.05 11.14
C LEU A 26 3.63 17.52 11.14
N LYS A 27 4.77 17.82 11.76
CA LYS A 27 5.32 19.18 11.84
C LYS A 27 5.52 19.79 10.46
N ILE A 28 6.23 19.11 9.54
CA ILE A 28 6.47 19.65 8.20
C ILE A 28 5.17 19.85 7.41
N THR A 29 4.19 18.97 7.62
CA THR A 29 2.86 19.08 7.01
C THR A 29 2.17 20.33 7.53
N PHE A 30 1.98 20.46 8.85
CA PHE A 30 1.33 21.62 9.47
C PHE A 30 2.03 22.94 9.15
N GLU A 31 3.35 23.01 9.24
CA GLU A 31 4.11 24.23 8.92
C GLU A 31 4.00 24.61 7.44
N SER A 32 4.04 23.64 6.52
CA SER A 32 3.86 23.92 5.09
C SER A 32 2.46 24.47 4.81
N LEU A 33 1.45 23.95 5.50
CA LEU A 33 0.05 24.36 5.36
C LEU A 33 -0.22 25.73 5.95
N ASP A 34 0.29 26.00 7.15
CA ASP A 34 0.19 27.30 7.79
C ASP A 34 0.92 28.35 6.94
N ASN A 35 2.08 28.03 6.37
CA ASN A 35 2.78 28.93 5.45
C ASN A 35 2.00 29.20 4.15
N PHE A 36 1.28 28.21 3.62
CA PHE A 36 0.46 28.38 2.42
C PHE A 36 -0.86 29.13 2.68
N THR A 37 -1.48 28.90 3.85
CA THR A 37 -2.82 29.42 4.19
C THR A 37 -2.79 30.74 4.95
N SER A 38 -1.78 30.98 5.79
CA SER A 38 -1.66 32.21 6.60
C SER A 38 -1.67 33.51 5.78
N PRO A 39 -1.11 33.62 4.55
CA PRO A 39 -1.23 34.84 3.76
C PRO A 39 -2.67 35.14 3.32
N PHE A 40 -3.48 34.10 3.13
CA PHE A 40 -4.89 34.23 2.77
C PHE A 40 -5.75 34.53 4.00
N LEU A 41 -5.49 33.86 5.13
CA LEU A 41 -6.23 34.03 6.38
C LEU A 41 -5.98 35.39 7.04
N ARG A 42 -4.73 35.91 6.99
CA ARG A 42 -4.41 37.27 7.46
C ARG A 42 -5.14 38.37 6.71
N LYS A 43 -5.51 38.15 5.43
CA LYS A 43 -6.34 39.11 4.67
C LYS A 43 -7.80 39.13 5.12
N VAL A 44 -8.28 38.07 5.76
CA VAL A 44 -9.68 37.92 6.20
C VAL A 44 -9.82 38.02 7.73
N ASN A 45 -8.70 38.21 8.45
CA ASN A 45 -8.64 38.40 9.91
C ASN A 45 -9.21 37.22 10.71
N ILE A 46 -9.03 35.99 10.22
CA ILE A 46 -9.52 34.76 10.86
C ILE A 46 -8.32 33.99 11.42
N ASP A 47 -8.17 33.99 12.75
CA ASP A 47 -7.23 33.15 13.49
C ASP A 47 -8.00 32.05 14.25
N ILE A 48 -8.38 30.99 13.52
CA ILE A 48 -9.02 29.82 14.12
C ILE A 48 -8.00 28.67 14.17
N PRO A 49 -7.67 28.14 15.36
CA PRO A 49 -6.81 26.98 15.51
C PRO A 49 -7.38 25.77 14.74
N GLY A 50 -6.56 25.09 13.95
CA GLY A 50 -6.97 23.91 13.17
C GLY A 50 -7.60 24.20 11.79
N LEU A 51 -7.77 25.47 11.42
CA LEU A 51 -8.32 25.84 10.11
C LEU A 51 -7.38 25.46 8.95
N GLY A 52 -6.06 25.44 9.19
CA GLY A 52 -5.06 24.87 8.27
C GLY A 52 -5.34 23.40 7.93
N LEU A 53 -5.75 22.57 8.90
CA LEU A 53 -6.10 21.16 8.66
C LEU A 53 -7.33 21.03 7.75
N LEU A 54 -8.37 21.82 8.01
CA LEU A 54 -9.58 21.84 7.17
C LEU A 54 -9.26 22.28 5.74
N LEU A 55 -8.47 23.34 5.58
CA LEU A 55 -8.02 23.80 4.26
C LEU A 55 -7.16 22.76 3.54
N THR A 56 -6.37 21.98 4.28
CA THR A 56 -5.59 20.86 3.74
C THR A 56 -6.47 19.77 3.21
N LEU A 57 -7.43 19.32 4.01
CA LEU A 57 -8.40 18.30 3.60
C LEU A 57 -9.18 18.77 2.37
N LEU A 58 -9.58 20.05 2.35
CA LEU A 58 -10.24 20.66 1.19
C LEU A 58 -9.33 20.70 -0.04
N LEU A 59 -8.06 21.06 0.11
CA LEU A 59 -7.09 21.13 -0.99
C LEU A 59 -6.79 19.73 -1.54
N ILE A 60 -6.57 18.74 -0.67
CA ILE A 60 -6.39 17.33 -1.04
C ILE A 60 -7.63 16.82 -1.77
N TYR A 61 -8.82 17.11 -1.25
CA TYR A 61 -10.09 16.73 -1.88
C TYR A 61 -10.24 17.36 -3.26
N THR A 62 -9.94 18.66 -3.39
CA THR A 62 -10.05 19.39 -4.66
C THR A 62 -9.03 18.90 -5.68
N LEU A 63 -7.80 18.62 -5.26
CA LEU A 63 -6.79 17.94 -6.09
C LEU A 63 -7.27 16.55 -6.50
N GLY A 64 -7.89 15.81 -5.58
CA GLY A 64 -8.51 14.52 -5.86
C GLY A 64 -9.57 14.62 -6.96
N LEU A 65 -10.51 15.56 -6.85
CA LEU A 65 -11.52 15.83 -7.87
C LEU A 65 -10.91 16.23 -9.22
N PHE A 66 -9.83 17.03 -9.19
CA PHE A 66 -9.12 17.40 -10.40
C PHE A 66 -8.50 16.18 -11.08
N VAL A 67 -7.75 15.37 -10.33
CA VAL A 67 -7.00 14.21 -10.86
C VAL A 67 -7.91 13.03 -11.21
N THR A 68 -9.12 12.92 -10.67
CA THR A 68 -10.10 11.88 -11.05
C THR A 68 -10.83 12.20 -12.36
N ASN A 69 -10.91 13.47 -12.75
CA ASN A 69 -11.49 13.88 -14.03
C ASN A 69 -10.58 13.55 -15.22
N VAL A 70 -11.19 13.35 -16.40
CA VAL A 70 -10.48 12.94 -17.64
C VAL A 70 -9.34 13.90 -18.00
N LEU A 71 -9.59 15.21 -17.88
CA LEU A 71 -8.57 16.23 -18.16
C LEU A 71 -7.43 16.18 -17.15
N GLY A 72 -7.72 16.04 -15.86
CA GLY A 72 -6.71 15.95 -14.82
C GLY A 72 -5.89 14.68 -14.90
N LYS A 73 -6.48 13.53 -15.22
CA LYS A 73 -5.73 12.29 -15.51
C LYS A 73 -4.71 12.50 -16.63
N LYS A 74 -5.11 13.20 -17.70
CA LYS A 74 -4.24 13.48 -18.85
C LYS A 74 -3.10 14.44 -18.48
N LEU A 75 -3.39 15.53 -17.78
CA LEU A 75 -2.37 16.47 -17.30
C LEU A 75 -1.40 15.84 -16.29
N PHE A 76 -1.92 15.06 -15.35
CA PHE A 76 -1.12 14.37 -14.34
C PHE A 76 -0.17 13.35 -14.98
N SER A 77 -0.65 12.55 -15.94
CA SER A 77 0.20 11.61 -16.68
C SER A 77 1.27 12.30 -17.54
N TRP A 78 0.99 13.50 -18.06
CA TRP A 78 1.98 14.30 -18.76
C TRP A 78 3.07 14.81 -17.82
N GLY A 79 2.70 15.34 -16.64
CA GLY A 79 3.66 15.74 -15.62
C GLY A 79 4.53 14.58 -15.12
N GLU A 80 3.92 13.41 -14.94
CA GLU A 80 4.64 12.17 -14.58
C GLU A 80 5.70 11.82 -15.64
N ARG A 81 5.37 11.92 -16.94
CA ARG A 81 6.34 11.69 -18.02
C ARG A 81 7.55 12.61 -17.93
N ILE A 82 7.33 13.89 -17.64
CA ILE A 82 8.42 14.87 -17.47
C ILE A 82 9.34 14.46 -16.32
N LEU A 83 8.77 14.11 -15.16
CA LEU A 83 9.54 13.67 -14.00
C LEU A 83 10.33 12.39 -14.29
N THR A 84 9.74 11.44 -15.04
CA THR A 84 10.41 10.19 -15.40
C THR A 84 11.49 10.33 -16.47
N ASN A 85 11.63 11.49 -17.12
CA ASN A 85 12.70 11.74 -18.10
C ASN A 85 14.01 12.18 -17.45
N ILE A 86 13.99 12.60 -16.18
CA ILE A 86 15.20 13.01 -15.45
C ILE A 86 15.76 11.78 -14.72
N PRO A 87 16.96 11.27 -15.04
CA PRO A 87 17.44 9.95 -14.60
C PRO A 87 17.41 9.71 -13.08
N ILE A 88 17.77 10.73 -12.29
CA ILE A 88 17.81 10.64 -10.82
C ILE A 88 16.39 10.73 -10.24
N VAL A 89 15.59 11.68 -10.73
CA VAL A 89 14.20 11.90 -10.27
C VAL A 89 13.32 10.71 -10.60
N LYS A 90 13.54 10.09 -11.77
CA LYS A 90 12.81 8.91 -12.23
C LYS A 90 12.86 7.80 -11.18
N SER A 91 14.05 7.45 -10.68
CA SER A 91 14.23 6.34 -9.74
C SER A 91 13.52 6.60 -8.40
N ILE A 92 13.63 7.81 -7.87
CA ILE A 92 12.98 8.20 -6.61
C ILE A 92 11.46 8.21 -6.79
N TYR A 93 10.98 8.90 -7.83
CA TYR A 93 9.55 9.03 -8.10
C TYR A 93 8.91 7.67 -8.41
N SER A 94 9.57 6.80 -9.20
CA SER A 94 9.04 5.46 -9.50
C SER A 94 8.92 4.59 -8.27
N THR A 95 9.91 4.67 -7.36
CA THR A 95 9.90 3.90 -6.10
C THR A 95 8.75 4.36 -5.20
N ILE A 96 8.59 5.67 -5.02
CA ILE A 96 7.48 6.23 -4.24
C ILE A 96 6.15 5.87 -4.90
N ARG A 97 6.03 6.00 -6.22
CA ARG A 97 4.79 5.68 -6.94
C ARG A 97 4.44 4.20 -6.83
N GLN A 98 5.42 3.31 -6.84
CA GLN A 98 5.22 1.88 -6.65
C GLN A 98 4.71 1.59 -5.23
N ILE A 99 5.34 2.17 -4.20
CA ILE A 99 4.88 2.07 -2.80
C ILE A 99 3.44 2.58 -2.71
N THR A 100 3.15 3.79 -3.19
CA THR A 100 1.79 4.35 -3.15
C THR A 100 0.78 3.49 -3.90
N ARG A 101 1.12 2.88 -5.05
CA ARG A 101 0.20 1.96 -5.77
C ARG A 101 -0.10 0.69 -4.98
N THR A 102 0.89 0.13 -4.30
CA THR A 102 0.72 -1.04 -3.43
C THR A 102 -0.17 -0.69 -2.22
N PHE A 103 0.05 0.45 -1.57
CA PHE A 103 -0.68 0.86 -0.36
C PHE A 103 -2.02 1.54 -0.60
N SER A 104 -2.21 2.27 -1.70
CA SER A 104 -3.49 2.92 -2.05
C SER A 104 -4.59 1.92 -2.43
N GLY A 105 -4.30 0.63 -2.35
CA GLY A 105 -5.25 -0.41 -2.64
C GLY A 105 -5.62 -0.48 -4.11
N THR A 106 -4.88 0.12 -5.05
CA THR A 106 -5.10 -0.23 -6.47
C THR A 106 -4.76 -1.69 -6.74
N ALA A 107 -3.89 -2.30 -5.92
CA ALA A 107 -3.75 -3.75 -5.82
C ALA A 107 -4.95 -4.40 -5.08
N ASN A 108 -5.38 -3.84 -3.93
CA ASN A 108 -6.50 -4.37 -3.12
C ASN A 108 -7.87 -4.30 -3.79
N GLN A 109 -8.13 -3.34 -4.68
CA GLN A 109 -9.45 -3.06 -5.24
C GLN A 109 -9.93 -4.12 -6.23
N ASN A 110 -9.03 -5.01 -6.67
CA ASN A 110 -9.36 -6.13 -7.55
C ASN A 110 -9.31 -7.49 -6.86
N PHE A 111 -8.82 -7.57 -5.61
CA PHE A 111 -8.79 -8.85 -4.90
C PHE A 111 -10.16 -9.15 -4.29
N GLN A 112 -10.84 -10.13 -4.85
CA GLN A 112 -12.17 -10.57 -4.42
C GLN A 112 -12.12 -11.40 -3.12
N GLY A 113 -10.94 -11.94 -2.76
CA GLY A 113 -10.74 -12.75 -1.57
C GLY A 113 -9.34 -13.35 -1.50
N VAL A 114 -9.11 -14.17 -0.47
CA VAL A 114 -7.85 -14.87 -0.23
C VAL A 114 -8.14 -16.37 -0.10
N VAL A 115 -7.29 -17.19 -0.71
CA VAL A 115 -7.35 -18.65 -0.63
C VAL A 115 -5.99 -19.23 -0.28
N TYR A 116 -6.01 -20.39 0.35
CA TYR A 116 -4.90 -21.32 0.42
C TYR A 116 -4.85 -22.17 -0.86
N LEU A 117 -3.66 -22.26 -1.43
CA LEU A 117 -3.37 -23.02 -2.63
C LEU A 117 -2.20 -23.98 -2.36
N GLU A 118 -2.30 -25.21 -2.82
CA GLU A 118 -1.15 -26.13 -2.84
C GLU A 118 -0.22 -25.82 -4.01
N TYR A 119 0.95 -25.21 -3.75
CA TYR A 119 1.91 -24.81 -4.77
C TYR A 119 3.35 -24.75 -4.25
N PRO A 120 4.37 -25.19 -5.01
CA PRO A 120 4.28 -25.85 -6.33
C PRO A 120 3.95 -27.36 -6.28
N ARG A 121 3.68 -27.94 -5.11
CA ARG A 121 3.32 -29.36 -4.97
C ARG A 121 2.24 -29.59 -3.91
N LYS A 122 1.64 -30.77 -3.92
CA LYS A 122 0.71 -31.24 -2.87
C LYS A 122 1.34 -31.18 -1.49
N LYS A 123 0.52 -30.86 -0.48
CA LYS A 123 0.85 -30.63 0.93
C LYS A 123 1.84 -29.49 1.18
N LEU A 124 1.96 -28.55 0.25
CA LEU A 124 2.76 -27.33 0.41
C LEU A 124 1.87 -26.14 0.10
N TRP A 125 1.57 -25.35 1.13
CA TRP A 125 0.51 -24.36 1.07
C TRP A 125 1.06 -22.95 0.96
N THR A 126 0.41 -22.12 0.15
CA THR A 126 0.70 -20.69 0.03
C THR A 126 -0.59 -19.89 0.05
N LEU A 127 -0.50 -18.62 0.43
CA LEU A 127 -1.58 -17.66 0.27
C LEU A 127 -1.62 -17.19 -1.19
N ALA A 128 -2.83 -17.15 -1.73
CA ALA A 128 -3.09 -16.64 -3.06
C ALA A 128 -4.29 -15.67 -3.03
N PHE A 129 -4.23 -14.65 -3.86
CA PHE A 129 -5.25 -13.59 -3.90
C PHE A 129 -6.11 -13.77 -5.14
N VAL A 130 -7.44 -13.83 -4.95
CA VAL A 130 -8.39 -14.00 -6.05
C VAL A 130 -8.52 -12.68 -6.79
N THR A 131 -8.04 -12.60 -8.03
CA THR A 131 -8.15 -11.40 -8.87
C THR A 131 -9.35 -11.42 -9.82
N GLY A 132 -9.99 -12.58 -9.96
CA GLY A 132 -11.11 -12.77 -10.88
C GLY A 132 -11.59 -14.21 -10.94
N THR A 133 -12.59 -14.44 -11.79
CA THR A 133 -13.17 -15.76 -12.04
C THR A 133 -13.41 -15.94 -13.54
N SER A 134 -13.37 -17.18 -14.00
CA SER A 134 -13.79 -17.55 -15.36
C SER A 134 -14.50 -18.89 -15.36
N VAL A 135 -15.15 -19.21 -16.48
CA VAL A 135 -15.83 -20.48 -16.70
C VAL A 135 -15.29 -21.08 -18.00
N ASN A 136 -14.97 -22.37 -17.99
CA ASN A 136 -14.54 -23.07 -19.22
C ASN A 136 -15.74 -23.59 -20.04
N GLU A 137 -15.47 -24.22 -21.18
CA GLU A 137 -16.52 -24.78 -22.06
C GLU A 137 -17.38 -25.84 -21.37
N GLN A 138 -16.82 -26.54 -20.38
CA GLN A 138 -17.49 -27.56 -19.57
C GLN A 138 -18.29 -26.97 -18.39
N LYS A 139 -18.45 -25.65 -18.32
CA LYS A 139 -19.11 -24.92 -17.22
C LYS A 139 -18.44 -25.08 -15.85
N LEU A 140 -17.18 -25.50 -15.80
CA LEU A 140 -16.38 -25.50 -14.57
C LEU A 140 -15.89 -24.09 -14.26
N GLU A 141 -16.03 -23.67 -13.01
CA GLU A 141 -15.59 -22.37 -12.54
C GLU A 141 -14.14 -22.40 -12.08
N PHE A 142 -13.38 -21.37 -12.46
CA PHE A 142 -11.97 -21.20 -12.13
C PHE A 142 -11.77 -19.92 -11.35
N TYR A 143 -10.83 -19.96 -10.40
CA TYR A 143 -10.24 -18.75 -9.84
C TYR A 143 -9.04 -18.30 -10.67
N HIS A 144 -8.93 -16.98 -10.81
CA HIS A 144 -7.71 -16.31 -11.25
C HIS A 144 -6.97 -15.87 -9.99
N LEU A 145 -5.79 -16.43 -9.78
CA LEU A 145 -5.03 -16.26 -8.56
C LEU A 145 -3.72 -15.51 -8.84
N PHE A 146 -3.41 -14.56 -7.97
CA PHE A 146 -2.08 -13.98 -7.85
C PHE A 146 -1.39 -14.57 -6.61
N VAL A 147 -0.27 -15.26 -6.83
CA VAL A 147 0.59 -15.78 -5.76
C VAL A 147 1.80 -14.85 -5.63
N PRO A 148 1.87 -13.99 -4.58
CA PRO A 148 2.95 -13.03 -4.44
C PRO A 148 4.24 -13.66 -3.95
N THR A 149 5.35 -12.97 -4.21
CA THR A 149 6.64 -13.22 -3.56
C THR A 149 6.75 -12.49 -2.22
N THR A 150 7.45 -13.08 -1.26
CA THR A 150 7.77 -12.45 0.03
C THR A 150 9.19 -11.84 0.01
N PRO A 151 9.48 -10.79 0.80
CA PRO A 151 8.54 -9.93 1.54
C PRO A 151 7.90 -8.85 0.64
N ASN A 152 8.29 -8.75 -0.64
CA ASN A 152 7.83 -7.72 -1.55
C ASN A 152 6.79 -8.29 -2.55
N PRO A 153 5.47 -8.08 -2.34
CA PRO A 153 4.40 -8.68 -3.16
C PRO A 153 4.18 -7.95 -4.49
N THR A 154 5.19 -7.26 -5.01
CA THR A 154 5.13 -6.55 -6.29
C THR A 154 5.37 -7.46 -7.49
N SER A 155 5.92 -8.65 -7.24
CA SER A 155 6.06 -9.75 -8.19
C SER A 155 5.33 -10.98 -7.68
N GLY A 156 5.04 -11.91 -8.59
CA GLY A 156 4.36 -13.15 -8.27
C GLY A 156 4.02 -13.95 -9.51
N ILE A 157 3.20 -14.97 -9.31
CA ILE A 157 2.78 -15.90 -10.35
C ILE A 157 1.28 -15.79 -10.55
N PHE A 158 0.84 -15.76 -11.80
CA PHE A 158 -0.56 -15.89 -12.16
C PHE A 158 -0.91 -17.37 -12.33
N ILE A 159 -1.97 -17.82 -11.67
CA ILE A 159 -2.46 -19.20 -11.72
C ILE A 159 -3.96 -19.18 -11.99
N MET A 160 -4.40 -20.01 -12.95
CA MET A 160 -5.82 -20.32 -13.15
C MET A 160 -6.07 -21.74 -12.66
N ILE A 161 -6.99 -21.92 -11.72
CA ILE A 161 -7.23 -23.21 -11.06
C ILE A 161 -8.74 -23.43 -10.81
N PRO A 162 -9.26 -24.67 -10.90
CA PRO A 162 -10.63 -24.95 -10.50
C PRO A 162 -10.90 -24.46 -9.08
N LYS A 163 -12.08 -23.86 -8.84
CA LYS A 163 -12.43 -23.33 -7.52
C LYS A 163 -12.36 -24.39 -6.42
N GLU A 164 -12.71 -25.64 -6.76
CA GLU A 164 -12.72 -26.79 -5.85
C GLU A 164 -11.33 -27.21 -5.34
N ASP A 165 -10.26 -26.87 -6.07
CA ASP A 165 -8.87 -27.18 -5.70
C ASP A 165 -8.23 -26.11 -4.78
N THR A 166 -9.05 -25.19 -4.24
CA THR A 166 -8.61 -24.12 -3.35
C THR A 166 -9.35 -24.17 -2.02
N LEU A 167 -8.71 -23.70 -0.96
CA LEU A 167 -9.31 -23.59 0.37
C LEU A 167 -9.48 -22.11 0.73
N PRO A 168 -10.68 -21.61 1.06
CA PRO A 168 -10.85 -20.24 1.51
C PRO A 168 -9.97 -19.94 2.72
N ALA A 169 -9.19 -18.86 2.64
CA ALA A 169 -8.48 -18.34 3.79
C ALA A 169 -9.44 -17.41 4.53
N GLU A 170 -9.89 -17.81 5.72
CA GLU A 170 -10.81 -17.03 6.57
C GLU A 170 -10.11 -15.80 7.19
N MET A 171 -9.53 -14.97 6.33
CA MET A 171 -8.81 -13.75 6.67
C MET A 171 -9.09 -12.69 5.62
N THR A 172 -8.93 -11.44 6.01
CA THR A 172 -9.02 -10.30 5.10
C THR A 172 -7.82 -10.27 4.15
N VAL A 173 -7.99 -9.64 2.98
CA VAL A 173 -6.89 -9.35 2.05
C VAL A 173 -5.75 -8.59 2.74
N GLU A 174 -6.08 -7.69 3.67
CA GLU A 174 -5.08 -6.92 4.44
C GLU A 174 -4.24 -7.82 5.36
N GLU A 175 -4.86 -8.73 6.11
CA GLU A 175 -4.17 -9.68 6.98
C GLU A 175 -3.27 -10.63 6.19
N ALA A 176 -3.75 -11.12 5.04
CA ALA A 176 -2.97 -11.93 4.13
C ALA A 176 -1.75 -11.17 3.59
N LEU A 177 -1.92 -9.92 3.17
CA LEU A 177 -0.80 -9.08 2.72
C LEU A 177 0.22 -8.82 3.83
N LYS A 178 -0.23 -8.55 5.07
CA LYS A 178 0.67 -8.43 6.22
C LYS A 178 1.46 -9.72 6.45
N THR A 179 0.81 -10.87 6.31
CA THR A 179 1.46 -12.18 6.43
C THR A 179 2.55 -12.33 5.37
N VAL A 180 2.24 -12.07 4.09
CA VAL A 180 3.18 -12.16 2.97
C VAL A 180 4.34 -11.18 3.13
N ILE A 181 4.06 -9.91 3.46
CA ILE A 181 5.08 -8.87 3.62
C ILE A 181 6.01 -9.16 4.80
N SER A 182 5.48 -9.71 5.89
CA SER A 182 6.29 -10.13 7.04
C SER A 182 7.09 -11.42 6.82
N GLY A 183 6.96 -12.06 5.66
CA GLY A 183 7.57 -13.37 5.41
C GLY A 183 6.99 -14.50 6.27
N GLY A 184 5.75 -14.35 6.75
CA GLY A 184 5.05 -15.30 7.60
C GLY A 184 5.16 -15.03 9.11
N MET A 185 5.95 -14.06 9.57
CA MET A 185 6.08 -13.75 11.01
C MET A 185 4.77 -13.28 11.65
N LEU A 186 3.87 -12.68 10.86
CA LEU A 186 2.56 -12.22 11.29
C LEU A 186 1.42 -13.16 10.83
N ALA A 187 1.74 -14.39 10.44
CA ALA A 187 0.73 -15.38 10.07
C ALA A 187 -0.18 -15.70 11.27
N PRO A 188 -1.49 -15.88 11.07
CA PRO A 188 -2.38 -16.32 12.14
C PRO A 188 -1.96 -17.70 12.65
N GLY A 189 -1.98 -17.88 13.98
CA GLY A 189 -1.53 -19.12 14.62
C GLY A 189 -2.41 -20.34 14.35
N ASN A 190 -3.65 -20.14 13.89
CA ASN A 190 -4.58 -21.19 13.49
C ASN A 190 -4.96 -21.03 12.01
N HIS A 191 -4.95 -22.13 11.27
CA HIS A 191 -5.32 -22.18 9.86
C HIS A 191 -6.04 -23.51 9.54
N LYS A 192 -6.99 -23.48 8.60
CA LYS A 192 -7.79 -24.66 8.17
C LYS A 192 -7.08 -25.58 7.18
N ILE A 193 -5.77 -25.43 7.08
CA ILE A 193 -4.92 -26.22 6.21
C ILE A 193 -4.70 -27.59 6.89
N SER A 194 -5.06 -28.68 6.20
CA SER A 194 -4.90 -30.07 6.67
C SER A 194 -3.60 -30.72 6.20
#